data_AF-A0A251XWT6-F1
#
_entry.id   AF-A0A251XWT6-F1
#
_cell.length_a   1.000
_cell.length_b   1.000
_cell.length_c   1.000
_cell.angle_alpha   90.00
_cell.angle_beta   90.00
_cell.angle_gamma   90.00
#
_symmetry.space_group_name_H-M   'P 1'
#
loop_
_entity.id
_entity.type
_entity.pdbx_description
1 polymer ?
#
loop_
_entity_poly.entity_id
_entity_poly.type
_entity_poly.pdbx_seq_one_letter_code
_entity_poly.pdbx_strand_id
1 'polypeptide(L)'
;MVGRAPLPGPAAQGRGIGGEVLADLMDRHDDGRPFRLDVLQGSPARRLYERAGFRVEREDPVDAWLVAPGRGTTAGPVAPSPRR
;
A
#
# COMPACT_ATOMS: atom_id res chain seq x y z
N MET A 1 7.37 -37.84 -14.74
CA MET A 1 6.18 -37.54 -13.91
C MET A 1 6.67 -36.84 -12.66
N VAL A 2 6.69 -35.49 -12.65
CA VAL A 2 7.14 -34.70 -11.49
C VAL A 2 5.94 -33.88 -11.02
N GLY A 3 5.47 -34.17 -9.80
CA GLY A 3 4.33 -33.50 -9.20
C GLY A 3 4.65 -32.04 -8.89
N ARG A 4 3.89 -31.12 -9.49
CA ARG A 4 3.83 -29.72 -9.03
C ARG A 4 3.06 -29.70 -7.71
N ALA A 5 3.73 -29.36 -6.62
CA ALA A 5 3.05 -28.85 -5.44
C ALA A 5 2.27 -27.58 -5.84
N PRO A 6 1.00 -27.42 -5.44
CA PRO A 6 0.25 -26.20 -5.71
C PRO A 6 0.88 -25.05 -4.92
N LEU A 7 1.27 -23.98 -5.63
CA LEU A 7 1.58 -22.69 -5.03
C LEU A 7 0.39 -22.26 -4.16
N PRO A 8 0.60 -21.61 -2.99
CA PRO A 8 -0.51 -21.12 -2.18
C PRO A 8 -1.36 -20.16 -3.03
N GLY A 9 -2.58 -20.61 -3.34
CA GLY A 9 -3.50 -19.87 -4.20
C GLY A 9 -3.95 -18.55 -3.55
N PRO A 10 -4.56 -17.64 -4.32
CA PRO A 10 -5.01 -16.31 -3.88
C PRO A 10 -6.09 -16.31 -2.76
N ALA A 11 -6.45 -17.47 -2.22
CA ALA A 11 -7.48 -17.68 -1.20
C ALA A 11 -7.15 -17.07 0.18
N ALA A 12 -5.96 -16.52 0.38
CA ALA A 12 -5.61 -15.76 1.59
C ALA A 12 -5.91 -14.25 1.48
N GLN A 13 -6.28 -13.75 0.29
CA GLN A 13 -6.65 -12.34 0.12
C GLN A 13 -8.11 -12.13 0.53
N GLY A 14 -8.38 -11.09 1.34
CA GLY A 14 -9.73 -10.70 1.74
C GLY A 14 -10.16 -11.09 3.17
N ARG A 15 -9.28 -11.68 3.99
CA ARG A 15 -9.54 -11.95 5.42
C ARG A 15 -9.26 -10.77 6.37
N GLY A 16 -8.91 -9.60 5.84
CA GLY A 16 -8.55 -8.44 6.68
C GLY A 16 -7.12 -8.45 7.21
N ILE A 17 -6.38 -9.57 7.09
CA ILE A 17 -4.98 -9.70 7.52
C ILE A 17 -4.10 -8.59 6.91
N GLY A 18 -4.29 -8.28 5.63
CA GLY A 18 -3.55 -7.19 4.98
C GLY A 18 -3.82 -5.82 5.61
N GLY A 19 -5.01 -5.60 6.15
CA GLY A 19 -5.37 -4.38 6.86
C GLY A 19 -4.82 -4.33 8.28
N GLU A 20 -4.87 -5.45 9.01
CA GLU A 20 -4.30 -5.55 10.35
C GLU A 20 -2.78 -5.39 10.33
N VAL A 21 -2.10 -6.06 9.41
CA VAL A 21 -0.65 -5.93 9.24
C VAL A 21 -0.27 -4.50 8.83
N LEU A 22 -1.02 -3.89 7.91
CA LEU A 22 -0.78 -2.51 7.50
C LEU A 22 -1.00 -1.52 8.64
N ALA A 23 -2.07 -1.69 9.42
CA ALA A 23 -2.38 -0.84 10.56
C ALA A 23 -1.28 -0.94 11.63
N ASP A 24 -0.84 -2.15 11.95
CA ASP A 24 0.25 -2.39 12.90
C ASP A 24 1.60 -1.81 12.41
N LEU A 25 1.91 -1.93 11.11
CA LEU A 25 3.10 -1.30 10.52
C LEU A 25 3.04 0.23 10.62
N MET A 26 1.88 0.83 10.34
CA MET A 26 1.71 2.28 10.44
C MET A 26 1.81 2.78 11.88
N ASP A 27 1.31 2.00 12.84
CA ASP A 27 1.37 2.34 14.27
C ASP A 27 2.82 2.25 14.81
N ARG A 28 3.57 1.22 14.40
CA ARG A 28 4.98 1.06 14.76
C ARG A 28 5.90 2.11 14.14
N HIS A 29 5.51 2.70 13.01
CA HIS A 29 6.31 3.67 12.27
C HIS A 29 5.73 5.08 12.29
N ASP A 30 5.34 5.57 13.48
CA ASP A 30 4.91 6.95 13.67
C ASP A 30 6.07 7.94 13.87
N ASP A 31 6.94 8.06 12.85
CA ASP A 31 8.04 9.01 12.86
C ASP A 31 7.70 10.34 12.14
N GLY A 32 6.41 10.57 11.88
CA GLY A 32 5.91 11.76 11.18
C GLY A 32 6.17 11.80 9.68
N ARG A 33 6.83 10.80 9.10
CA ARG A 33 7.03 10.74 7.66
C ARG A 33 5.79 10.16 6.97
N PRO A 34 5.44 10.66 5.77
CA PRO A 34 4.35 10.08 5.00
C PRO A 34 4.71 8.66 4.53
N PHE A 35 3.74 7.77 4.60
CA PHE A 35 3.82 6.44 4.00
C PHE A 35 3.53 6.55 2.51
N ARG A 36 4.31 5.82 1.68
CA ARG A 36 4.07 5.71 0.24
C ARG A 36 4.07 4.26 -0.21
N LEU A 37 3.23 3.96 -1.19
CA LEU A 37 3.14 2.65 -1.81
C LEU A 37 2.74 2.75 -3.28
N ASP A 38 3.20 1.77 -4.05
CA ASP A 38 2.88 1.60 -5.47
C ASP A 38 1.95 0.40 -5.62
N VAL A 39 0.87 0.57 -6.37
CA VAL A 39 -0.13 -0.48 -6.60
C VAL A 39 -0.54 -0.51 -8.07
N LEU A 40 -0.63 -1.72 -8.61
CA LEU A 40 -1.16 -1.93 -9.96
C LEU A 40 -2.61 -1.44 -10.09
N GLN A 41 -2.93 -0.85 -11.23
CA GLN A 41 -4.27 -0.46 -11.61
C GLN A 41 -5.23 -1.66 -11.58
N GLY A 42 -6.45 -1.42 -11.11
CA GLY A 42 -7.47 -2.46 -10.96
C GLY A 42 -7.23 -3.47 -9.83
N SER A 43 -6.12 -3.36 -9.09
CA SER A 43 -5.85 -4.23 -7.95
C SER A 43 -6.89 -4.04 -6.84
N PRO A 44 -7.48 -5.13 -6.28
CA PRO A 44 -8.41 -5.03 -5.16
C PRO A 44 -7.74 -4.48 -3.89
N ALA A 45 -6.40 -4.54 -3.81
CA ALA A 45 -5.63 -3.98 -2.71
C ALA A 45 -5.75 -2.44 -2.62
N ARG A 46 -6.04 -1.74 -3.73
CA ARG A 46 -6.25 -0.28 -3.72
C ARG A 46 -7.32 0.12 -2.70
N ARG A 47 -8.44 -0.62 -2.65
CA ARG A 47 -9.54 -0.38 -1.70
C ARG A 47 -9.12 -0.57 -0.24
N LEU A 48 -8.18 -1.48 0.02
CA LEU A 48 -7.63 -1.70 1.36
C LEU A 48 -6.82 -0.48 1.79
N TYR A 49 -5.91 -0.02 0.93
CA TYR A 49 -5.07 1.14 1.21
C TYR A 49 -5.91 2.42 1.37
N GLU A 50 -6.90 2.64 0.51
CA GLU A 50 -7.81 3.78 0.61
C GLU A 50 -8.56 3.81 1.95
N ARG A 51 -9.03 2.65 2.45
CA ARG A 51 -9.64 2.53 3.78
C ARG A 51 -8.68 2.80 4.93
N ALA A 52 -7.40 2.48 4.75
CA ALA A 52 -6.35 2.77 5.72
C ALA A 52 -5.91 4.25 5.72
N GLY A 53 -6.48 5.09 4.84
CA GLY A 53 -6.21 6.53 4.78
C GLY A 53 -5.23 6.94 3.69
N PHE A 54 -4.79 6.01 2.85
CA PHE A 54 -3.98 6.33 1.68
C PHE A 54 -4.83 7.03 0.62
N ARG A 55 -4.23 8.01 -0.08
CA ARG A 55 -4.83 8.73 -1.19
C ARG A 55 -3.92 8.65 -2.40
N VAL A 56 -4.50 8.67 -3.61
CA VAL A 56 -3.70 8.70 -4.84
C VAL A 56 -2.96 10.03 -4.92
N GLU A 57 -1.63 9.94 -5.03
CA GLU A 57 -0.75 11.07 -5.33
C GLU A 57 -0.60 11.25 -6.83
N ARG A 58 -0.39 10.13 -7.54
CA ARG A 58 -0.25 10.07 -8.99
C ARG A 58 -0.67 8.69 -9.46
N GLU A 59 -1.09 8.59 -10.70
CA GLU A 59 -1.27 7.31 -11.38
C GLU A 59 -0.86 7.42 -12.84
N ASP A 60 -0.56 6.28 -13.43
CA ASP A 60 -0.41 6.09 -14.87
C ASP A 60 -1.27 4.87 -15.31
N PRO A 61 -1.23 4.46 -16.59
CA PRO A 61 -2.07 3.36 -17.06
C PRO A 61 -1.84 2.01 -16.36
N VAL A 62 -0.70 1.84 -15.67
CA VAL A 62 -0.31 0.58 -15.04
C VAL A 62 -0.25 0.73 -13.52
N ASP A 63 0.32 1.83 -13.03
CA ASP A 63 0.67 2.01 -11.62
C ASP A 63 -0.10 3.17 -10.99
N ALA A 64 -0.39 3.04 -9.70
CA ALA A 64 -0.93 4.09 -8.86
C ALA A 64 -0.06 4.25 -7.61
N TRP A 65 0.46 5.46 -7.41
CA TRP A 65 1.21 5.84 -6.23
C TRP A 65 0.25 6.43 -5.21
N LEU A 66 0.17 5.81 -4.03
CA LEU A 66 -0.65 6.30 -2.94
C LEU A 66 0.19 6.75 -1.75
N VAL A 67 -0.30 7.76 -1.06
CA VAL A 67 0.31 8.41 0.10
C VAL A 67 -0.67 8.45 1.28
N ALA A 68 -0.20 8.12 2.48
CA ALA A 68 -0.89 8.37 3.73
C ALA A 68 -0.01 9.24 4.64
N PRO A 69 -0.60 10.17 5.43
CA PRO A 69 0.17 10.93 6.40
C PRO A 69 0.77 9.99 7.46
N GLY A 70 2.01 10.24 7.87
CA GLY A 70 2.50 9.76 9.15
C GLY A 70 1.69 10.43 10.26
N ARG A 71 1.52 9.78 11.41
CA ARG A 71 0.75 10.37 12.52
C ARG A 71 1.52 11.48 13.27
N GLY A 72 2.75 11.80 12.85
CA GLY A 72 3.47 13.01 13.25
C GLY A 72 3.09 14.26 12.43
N THR A 73 2.91 15.37 13.15
CA THR A 73 2.46 16.68 12.70
C THR A 73 2.97 17.11 11.31
N THR A 74 2.00 17.28 10.40
CA THR A 74 2.02 18.14 9.19
C THR A 74 3.35 18.20 8.42
N ALA A 75 3.69 17.14 7.69
CA ALA A 75 4.72 17.22 6.66
C ALA A 75 4.17 17.92 5.40
N GLY A 76 4.82 19.01 4.98
CA GLY A 76 4.50 19.80 3.78
C GLY A 76 4.59 19.02 2.45
N PRO A 77 4.38 19.70 1.30
CA PRO A 77 4.22 19.05 0.01
C PRO A 77 5.41 18.15 -0.30
N VAL A 78 5.12 16.87 -0.39
CA VAL A 78 6.05 15.84 -0.81
C VAL A 78 6.45 16.15 -2.25
N ALA A 79 7.73 16.38 -2.49
CA ALA A 79 8.24 16.49 -3.84
C ALA A 79 8.23 15.09 -4.50
N PRO A 80 7.71 14.95 -5.73
CA PRO A 80 7.73 13.67 -6.44
C PRO A 80 9.18 13.20 -6.63
N SER A 81 9.47 11.96 -6.27
CA SER A 81 10.79 11.35 -6.46
C SER A 81 11.19 11.36 -7.95
N PRO A 82 12.43 11.78 -8.29
CA PRO A 82 12.90 11.75 -9.66
C PRO A 82 13.15 10.30 -10.09
N ARG A 83 12.57 9.91 -11.23
CA ARG A 83 12.81 8.62 -11.88
C ARG A 83 14.29 8.55 -12.32
N ARG A 84 14.97 7.44 -12.02
CA ARG A 84 16.28 7.09 -12.61
C ARG A 84 16.09 6.01 -13.66
#